data_AF-A0A956W449-F1
#
_entry.id   AF-A0A956W449-F1
#
_cell.length_a   1.000
_cell.length_b   1.000
_cell.length_c   1.000
_cell.angle_alpha   90.00
_cell.angle_beta   90.00
_cell.angle_gamma   90.00
#
_symmetry.space_group_name_H-M   'P 1'
#
loop_
_entity.id
_entity.type
_entity.pdbx_description
1 polymer ?
#
loop_
_entity_poly.entity_id
_entity_poly.type
_entity_poly.pdbx_seq_one_letter_code
_entity_poly.pdbx_strand_id
1 'polypeptide(L)' 'MGKLDGKVVVVTGASRGIGKAIAEVFAAEGGKVVCAARTLKEGDHPLEGSLEHTV' A
#
# COMPACT_ATOMS: atom_id res chain seq x y z
N MET A 1 16.70 13.30 -2.59
CA MET A 1 15.30 13.68 -2.81
C MET A 1 14.69 12.59 -3.66
N GLY A 2 13.77 11.79 -3.12
CA GLY A 2 13.01 10.80 -3.84
C GLY A 2 12.03 11.46 -4.82
N LYS A 3 11.57 10.71 -5.81
CA LYS A 3 10.71 11.24 -6.89
C LYS A 3 9.35 11.73 -6.40
N LEU A 4 8.91 11.30 -5.23
CA LEU A 4 7.60 11.60 -4.65
C LEU A 4 7.69 12.45 -3.38
N ASP A 5 8.86 13.03 -3.09
CA ASP A 5 9.03 13.91 -1.94
C ASP A 5 8.00 15.05 -1.93
N GLY A 6 7.29 15.17 -0.81
CA GLY A 6 6.24 16.18 -0.60
C GLY A 6 4.90 15.88 -1.29
N LYS A 7 4.74 14.72 -1.93
CA LYS A 7 3.48 14.29 -2.56
C LYS A 7 2.65 13.41 -1.63
N VAL A 8 1.33 13.50 -1.79
CA VAL A 8 0.37 12.56 -1.19
C VAL A 8 -0.14 11.65 -2.29
N VAL A 9 -0.13 10.33 -2.05
CA VAL A 9 -0.49 9.33 -3.07
C VAL A 9 -1.54 8.37 -2.51
N VAL A 10 -2.57 8.05 -3.28
CA VAL A 10 -3.58 7.05 -2.94
C VAL A 10 -3.35 5.80 -3.78
N VAL A 11 -3.20 4.65 -3.13
CA VAL A 11 -3.04 3.35 -3.79
C VAL A 11 -4.22 2.45 -3.43
N THR A 12 -5.03 2.12 -4.44
CA THR A 12 -6.14 1.15 -4.29
C THR A 12 -5.67 -0.27 -4.61
N GLY A 13 -6.29 -1.28 -3.99
CA GLY A 13 -5.83 -2.66 -4.13
C GLY A 13 -4.50 -2.92 -3.41
N ALA A 14 -4.19 -2.11 -2.39
CA ALA A 14 -2.88 -2.10 -1.74
C ALA A 14 -2.61 -3.31 -0.82
N SER A 15 -3.62 -4.14 -0.51
CA SER A 15 -3.47 -5.23 0.47
C SER A 15 -2.48 -6.34 0.07
N ARG A 16 -2.10 -6.44 -1.21
CA ARG A 16 -1.29 -7.54 -1.76
C ARG A 16 -0.74 -7.24 -3.15
N GLY A 17 0.18 -8.11 -3.60
CA GLY A 17 0.68 -8.13 -4.98
C GLY A 17 1.25 -6.77 -5.44
N ILE A 18 0.95 -6.39 -6.68
CA ILE A 18 1.49 -5.16 -7.31
C ILE A 18 1.04 -3.91 -6.54
N GLY A 19 -0.19 -3.86 -6.03
CA GLY A 19 -0.67 -2.71 -5.26
C GLY A 19 0.15 -2.46 -4.00
N LYS A 20 0.48 -3.54 -3.26
CA LYS A 20 1.38 -3.48 -2.09
C LYS A 20 2.77 -3.00 -2.49
N ALA A 21 3.37 -3.59 -3.52
CA ALA A 21 4.70 -3.21 -3.99
C ALA A 21 4.76 -1.73 -4.45
N ILE A 22 3.71 -1.23 -5.10
CA ILE A 22 3.60 0.19 -5.47
C ILE A 22 3.57 1.07 -4.23
N ALA A 23 2.77 0.72 -3.21
CA ALA A 23 2.68 1.49 -1.98
C ALA A 23 4.04 1.56 -1.26
N GLU A 24 4.76 0.44 -1.17
CA GLU A 24 6.09 0.36 -0.56
C GLU A 24 7.12 1.21 -1.31
N VAL A 25 7.17 1.08 -2.65
CA VAL A 25 8.09 1.88 -3.48
C VAL A 25 7.75 3.36 -3.40
N PHE A 26 6.47 3.73 -3.39
CA PHE A 26 6.07 5.14 -3.32
C PHE A 26 6.38 5.77 -1.97
N ALA A 27 6.26 5.02 -0.88
CA ALA A 27 6.70 5.45 0.44
C ALA A 27 8.22 5.63 0.49
N ALA A 28 8.98 4.69 -0.09
CA ALA A 28 10.44 4.78 -0.18
C ALA A 28 10.93 5.99 -1.01
N GLU A 29 10.15 6.41 -2.00
CA GLU A 29 10.41 7.61 -2.81
C GLU A 29 9.93 8.92 -2.16
N GLY A 30 9.50 8.88 -0.88
CA GLY A 30 9.14 10.06 -0.08
C GLY A 30 7.68 10.47 -0.12
N GLY A 31 6.83 9.66 -0.75
CA GLY A 31 5.39 9.89 -0.81
C GLY A 31 4.71 9.61 0.54
N LYS A 32 3.73 10.44 0.90
CA LYS A 32 2.75 10.13 1.96
C LYS A 32 1.66 9.26 1.36
N VAL A 33 1.74 7.96 1.59
CA VAL A 33 0.89 6.97 0.91
C VAL A 33 -0.34 6.62 1.75
N VAL A 34 -1.52 6.69 1.14
CA VAL A 34 -2.78 6.17 1.67
C VAL A 34 -3.09 4.85 0.96
N CYS A 35 -3.11 3.77 1.72
CA CYS A 35 -3.43 2.43 1.21
C CYS A 35 -4.91 2.13 1.40
N ALA A 36 -5.59 1.72 0.32
CA ALA A 36 -7.00 1.35 0.32
C ALA A 36 -7.20 -0.04 -0.29
N ALA A 37 -7.88 -0.91 0.46
CA ALA A 37 -8.30 -2.24 0.01
C ALA A 37 -9.47 -2.73 0.89
N ARG A 38 -10.12 -3.82 0.47
CA ARG A 38 -11.24 -4.42 1.21
C ARG A 38 -10.81 -5.29 2.39
N THR A 39 -9.65 -5.91 2.28
CA THR A 39 -9.12 -6.85 3.29
C THR A 39 -8.30 -6.07 4.31
N LEU A 40 -8.89 -5.84 5.48
CA LEU A 40 -8.21 -5.11 6.55
C LEU A 40 -7.24 -6.02 7.31
N LYS A 41 -7.70 -7.22 7.71
CA LYS A 41 -6.95 -8.18 8.52
C LYS A 41 -6.64 -9.45 7.76
N GLU A 42 -5.60 -10.17 8.20
CA GLU A 42 -5.30 -11.47 7.64
C GLU A 42 -6.44 -12.47 7.91
N GLY A 43 -6.79 -13.27 6.91
CA GLY A 43 -7.93 -14.19 6.98
C GLY A 43 -9.29 -13.60 6.61
N ASP A 44 -9.44 -12.27 6.46
CA ASP A 44 -10.69 -11.63 5.99
C ASP A 44 -10.99 -11.96 4.50
N HIS A 45 -10.04 -12.55 3.78
CA HIS A 45 -10.18 -12.96 2.38
C HIS A 45 -9.43 -14.28 2.12
N PRO A 46 -9.87 -15.16 1.19
CA PRO A 46 -9.20 -16.43 0.88
C PRO A 46 -7.77 -16.33 0.31
N LEU A 47 -7.32 -15.11 0.00
CA LEU A 47 -6.00 -14.87 -0.57
C LEU A 47 -5.13 -14.30 0.56
N GLU A 48 -3.83 -14.56 0.50
CA GLU A 48 -2.85 -14.04 1.45
C GLU A 48 -2.64 -12.53 1.31
N GLY A 49 -2.61 -11.83 2.44
CA GLY A 49 -2.29 -10.41 2.56
C GLY A 49 -3.47 -9.55 2.97
N SER A 50 -3.15 -8.49 3.72
CA SER A 50 -4.11 -7.53 4.27
C SER A 50 -3.48 -6.14 4.37
N LEU A 51 -4.28 -5.13 4.70
CA LEU A 51 -3.74 -3.79 4.98
C LEU A 51 -2.85 -3.77 6.24
N GLU A 52 -3.12 -4.59 7.27
CA GLU A 52 -2.23 -4.73 8.44
C GLU A 52 -0.81 -5.21 8.08
N HIS A 53 -0.67 -5.94 6.95
CA HIS A 53 0.63 -6.37 6.43
C HIS A 53 1.23 -5.40 5.41
N THR A 54 0.55 -4.31 5.08
CA THR A 54 0.96 -3.33 4.07
C THR A 54 1.45 -2.02 4.69
N VAL A 55 0.78 -1.54 5.76
CA VAL A 55 1.08 -0.27 6.44
C VAL A 55 1.26 -0.44 7.94
#